data_AF-A0AAN8XZ36-F1
#
_entry.id   AF-A0AAN8XZ36-F1
#
_cell.length_a   1.000
_cell.length_b   1.000
_cell.length_c   1.000
_cell.angle_alpha   90.00
_cell.angle_beta   90.00
_cell.angle_gamma   90.00
#
_symmetry.space_group_name_H-M   'P 1'
#
loop_
_entity.id
_entity.type
_entity.pdbx_description
1 polymer ?
#
loop_
_entity_poly.entity_id
_entity_poly.type
_entity_poly.pdbx_seq_one_letter_code
_entity_poly.pdbx_strand_id
1 'polypeptide(L)'
;MEFDNFETQRIIDLIGAVNNPLSCRPTTQIGLANSNITQFRDFNQNPQIFLGFPPNPDVILRMEIERSMSLLQVMVNEGLVPCGEEEMKRRNAIDKLKKIVVEWVKTVTYQQGLPKKYLKFASGTILTYGSYGLGVYNSESDIDALCVGPYFATIAEDFFIVLHNMLASRPEVSEIHCVKDAKVPLMRFKFDGISIDLPYARLKVISIPENVDVFNPFFLKNIDDTSWKSLSGVRANRSILHLVPNIEVFQAVLRCIKLWAKRRGVYANLLGFFGGIHLAVLSAFICQRHPSASLSALILLLFKTFALWPWPTPVILQDQIARPFIPTHDKVSWMPIQLPCSPYEFCRSNITRSTFYKIRAEFLRGHMLTKDMLCPDFDWNILFEPFPYARKYGLFVKIFLSACDKDELGDWVGWVKSRFRCLLVKLEELLGFCDPNPTEYVDTDASEPNVIFYWGLPTGRADLINADLVEEYFLKSIDHGLNQVSTGTMKLSIVKAYQLPKKADQLTALERKNSKTCWRVVDGNPKKTVPQPKYKPHCAESAGDYLPTNENPEFPSARG
;
A
#
# COMPACT_ATOMS: atom_id res chain seq x y z
N MET A 1 3.06 36.01 -14.42
CA MET A 1 2.15 35.99 -13.25
C MET A 1 0.83 35.35 -13.66
N GLU A 2 0.84 34.07 -14.02
CA GLU A 2 -0.37 33.32 -14.45
C GLU A 2 -0.46 31.92 -13.80
N PHE A 3 0.38 31.62 -12.81
CA PHE A 3 0.50 30.28 -12.22
C PHE A 3 -0.42 30.02 -10.99
N ASP A 4 -1.17 31.00 -10.51
CA ASP A 4 -2.08 30.86 -9.35
C ASP A 4 -3.51 30.41 -9.72
N ASN A 5 -3.89 30.49 -11.00
CA ASN A 5 -5.28 30.26 -11.41
C ASN A 5 -5.66 28.77 -11.48
N PHE A 6 -4.71 27.88 -11.75
CA PHE A 6 -5.00 26.45 -11.95
C PHE A 6 -5.21 25.70 -10.63
N GLU A 7 -4.43 26.05 -9.60
CA GLU A 7 -4.55 25.47 -8.26
C GLU A 7 -5.80 26.01 -7.55
N THR A 8 -6.10 27.29 -7.74
CA THR A 8 -7.36 27.92 -7.32
C THR A 8 -8.57 27.29 -8.01
N GLN A 9 -8.54 27.05 -9.32
CA GLN A 9 -9.64 26.39 -10.04
C GLN A 9 -9.85 24.95 -9.57
N ARG A 10 -8.78 24.21 -9.28
CA ARG A 10 -8.87 22.83 -8.77
C ARG A 10 -9.41 22.77 -7.35
N ILE A 11 -9.03 23.74 -6.51
CA ILE A 11 -9.64 23.98 -5.21
C ILE A 11 -11.14 24.30 -5.41
N ILE A 12 -11.50 25.19 -6.33
CA ILE A 12 -12.90 25.50 -6.69
C ILE A 12 -13.66 24.26 -7.20
N ASP A 13 -13.04 23.37 -7.97
CA ASP A 13 -13.65 22.15 -8.47
C ASP A 13 -13.86 21.12 -7.35
N LEU A 14 -12.87 20.93 -6.46
CA LEU A 14 -12.99 20.14 -5.23
C LEU A 14 -14.06 20.72 -4.29
N ILE A 15 -14.14 22.04 -4.18
CA ILE A 15 -15.17 22.77 -3.42
C ILE A 15 -16.54 22.58 -4.06
N GLY A 16 -16.62 22.64 -5.39
CA GLY A 16 -17.84 22.44 -6.16
C GLY A 16 -18.38 21.01 -6.03
N ALA A 17 -17.51 20.01 -5.99
CA ALA A 17 -17.87 18.61 -5.75
C ALA A 17 -18.23 18.32 -4.28
N VAL A 18 -17.61 19.03 -3.32
CA VAL A 18 -17.89 18.91 -1.87
C VAL A 18 -19.17 19.66 -1.47
N ASN A 19 -19.54 20.75 -2.17
CA ASN A 19 -20.66 21.63 -1.81
C ASN A 19 -21.96 21.37 -2.57
N ASN A 20 -22.05 20.36 -3.45
CA ASN A 20 -23.23 20.13 -4.28
C ASN A 20 -23.96 18.82 -3.91
N PRO A 21 -24.87 18.82 -2.91
CA PRO A 21 -25.62 17.64 -2.49
C PRO A 21 -26.71 17.19 -3.48
N LEU A 22 -26.84 17.82 -4.65
CA LEU A 22 -27.97 17.64 -5.58
C LEU A 22 -27.65 16.92 -6.91
N SER A 23 -26.44 16.42 -7.13
CA SER A 23 -26.16 15.64 -8.35
C SER A 23 -26.30 14.12 -8.15
N CYS A 24 -27.43 13.67 -7.58
CA CYS A 24 -27.84 12.26 -7.64
C CYS A 24 -28.89 12.09 -8.74
N ARG A 25 -28.57 11.29 -9.77
CA ARG A 25 -29.58 10.83 -10.75
C ARG A 25 -30.65 10.01 -10.03
N PRO A 26 -31.95 10.20 -10.34
CA PRO A 26 -33.01 9.46 -9.67
C PRO A 26 -32.95 8.00 -10.09
N THR A 27 -32.75 7.10 -9.13
CA THR A 27 -33.00 5.67 -9.32
C THR A 27 -34.31 5.33 -8.61
N THR A 28 -35.16 4.65 -9.36
CA THR A 28 -36.59 4.41 -9.16
C THR A 28 -36.97 3.87 -7.77
N GLN A 29 -37.99 4.47 -7.17
CA GLN A 29 -38.69 3.97 -5.98
C GLN A 29 -39.32 2.59 -6.26
N ILE A 30 -39.03 1.59 -5.41
CA ILE A 30 -39.89 0.42 -5.21
C ILE A 30 -39.98 0.13 -3.71
N GLY A 31 -41.17 -0.27 -3.28
CA GLY A 31 -41.67 -0.18 -1.91
C GLY A 31 -41.07 -1.14 -0.89
N LEU A 32 -41.28 -0.72 0.36
CA LEU A 32 -40.95 -1.36 1.62
C LEU A 32 -41.40 -2.82 1.76
N ALA A 33 -40.58 -3.62 2.45
CA ALA A 33 -41.05 -4.66 3.36
C ALA A 33 -40.13 -4.74 4.59
N ASN A 34 -40.71 -4.43 5.75
CA ASN A 34 -40.08 -4.47 7.07
C ASN A 34 -39.64 -5.89 7.46
N SER A 35 -38.44 -6.03 8.02
CA SER A 35 -38.19 -7.03 9.07
C SER A 35 -36.98 -6.67 9.93
N ASN A 36 -37.28 -6.29 11.18
CA ASN A 36 -36.53 -6.45 12.42
C ASN A 36 -35.00 -6.28 12.38
N ILE A 37 -34.54 -5.04 12.58
CA ILE A 37 -33.21 -4.75 13.11
C ILE A 37 -33.38 -4.12 14.50
N THR A 38 -32.84 -4.84 15.49
CA THR A 38 -32.68 -4.46 16.89
C THR A 38 -32.14 -3.03 17.03
N GLN A 39 -32.99 -2.13 17.53
CA GLN A 39 -32.63 -0.78 17.95
C GLN A 39 -31.62 -0.85 19.10
N PHE A 40 -30.40 -0.36 18.89
CA PHE A 40 -29.55 0.10 19.97
C PHE A 40 -30.25 1.30 20.61
N ARG A 41 -30.79 1.11 21.82
CA ARG A 41 -31.35 2.18 22.64
C ARG A 41 -30.20 3.05 23.16
N ASP A 42 -30.26 4.33 22.81
CA ASP A 42 -29.47 5.38 23.43
C ASP A 42 -29.79 5.44 24.94
N PHE A 43 -28.80 5.16 25.77
CA PHE A 43 -28.79 5.52 27.18
C PHE A 43 -27.67 6.52 27.41
N ASN A 44 -28.03 7.79 27.54
CA ASN A 44 -27.45 8.71 28.52
C ASN A 44 -28.27 10.00 28.55
N GLN A 45 -29.19 10.08 29.51
CA GLN A 45 -29.70 11.35 30.01
C GLN A 45 -28.74 11.82 31.10
N ASN A 46 -28.09 12.96 30.86
CA ASN A 46 -27.73 13.91 31.90
C ASN A 46 -27.72 15.31 31.26
N PRO A 47 -28.64 16.22 31.65
CA PRO A 47 -28.73 17.54 31.05
C PRO A 47 -27.70 18.46 31.71
N GLN A 48 -26.63 18.79 31.00
CA GLN A 48 -25.93 20.03 31.30
C GLN A 48 -26.68 21.17 30.62
N ILE A 49 -27.17 22.08 31.45
CA ILE A 49 -27.88 23.29 31.08
C ILE A 49 -26.91 24.20 30.32
N PHE A 50 -26.99 24.18 28.99
CA PHE A 50 -26.51 25.29 28.17
C PHE A 50 -27.73 26.18 27.88
N LEU A 51 -27.86 27.26 28.66
CA LEU A 51 -28.75 28.38 28.32
C LEU A 51 -28.12 29.13 27.13
N GLY A 52 -28.43 28.66 25.93
CA GLY A 52 -28.14 29.33 24.68
C GLY A 52 -29.10 28.79 23.64
N PHE A 53 -29.79 29.68 22.92
CA PHE A 53 -30.60 29.29 21.77
C PHE A 53 -29.77 28.38 20.84
N PRO A 54 -30.34 27.29 20.28
CA PRO A 54 -29.62 26.48 19.30
C PRO A 54 -29.16 27.42 18.17
N PRO A 55 -27.87 27.38 17.78
CA PRO A 55 -27.37 28.25 16.73
C PRO A 55 -28.19 28.04 15.46
N ASN A 56 -28.45 29.13 14.74
CA ASN A 56 -29.20 29.11 13.47
C ASN A 56 -28.58 28.02 12.55
N PRO A 57 -29.38 27.09 11.99
CA PRO A 57 -28.90 26.05 11.08
C PRO A 57 -28.01 26.59 9.94
N ASP A 58 -28.30 27.79 9.43
CA ASP A 58 -27.50 28.44 8.39
C ASP A 58 -26.09 28.81 8.88
N VAL A 59 -25.95 29.18 10.16
CA VAL A 59 -24.67 29.49 10.78
C VAL A 59 -23.86 28.20 10.95
N ILE A 60 -24.48 27.13 11.42
CA ILE A 60 -23.84 25.81 11.56
C ILE A 60 -23.32 25.33 10.20
N LEU A 61 -24.14 25.42 9.15
CA LEU A 61 -23.77 25.00 7.80
C LEU A 61 -22.59 25.84 7.26
N ARG A 62 -22.60 27.16 7.45
CA ARG A 62 -21.48 28.03 7.06
C ARG A 62 -20.18 27.62 7.75
N MET A 63 -20.24 27.37 9.06
CA MET A 63 -19.07 26.94 9.83
C MET A 63 -18.56 25.57 9.37
N GLU A 64 -19.45 24.62 9.04
CA GLU A 64 -19.04 23.32 8.50
C GLU A 64 -18.34 23.43 7.14
N ILE A 65 -18.84 24.31 6.27
CA ILE A 65 -18.23 24.62 4.97
C ILE A 65 -16.84 25.23 5.19
N GLU A 66 -16.72 26.27 6.03
CA GLU A 66 -15.45 26.90 6.37
C GLU A 66 -14.45 25.90 6.97
N ARG A 67 -14.91 24.97 7.81
CA ARG A 67 -14.06 23.90 8.37
C ARG A 67 -13.59 22.92 7.31
N SER A 68 -14.44 22.57 6.35
CA SER A 68 -14.07 21.70 5.22
C SER A 68 -13.05 22.39 4.31
N MET A 69 -13.25 23.68 4.04
CA MET A 69 -12.32 24.52 3.28
C MET A 69 -10.94 24.62 3.93
N SER A 70 -10.91 24.93 5.24
CA SER A 70 -9.68 25.01 6.01
C SER A 70 -8.92 23.67 6.01
N LEU A 71 -9.64 22.55 6.10
CA LEU A 71 -9.02 21.22 6.03
C LEU A 71 -8.40 20.94 4.66
N LEU A 72 -9.09 21.30 3.57
CA LEU A 72 -8.53 21.18 2.21
C LEU A 72 -7.26 22.03 2.06
N GLN A 73 -7.25 23.25 2.61
CA GLN A 73 -6.06 24.10 2.60
C GLN A 73 -4.88 23.45 3.34
N VAL A 74 -5.13 22.80 4.49
CA VAL A 74 -4.09 22.03 5.20
C VAL A 74 -3.55 20.91 4.33
N MET A 75 -4.39 20.22 3.55
CA MET A 75 -3.93 19.16 2.63
C MET A 75 -3.01 19.70 1.53
N VAL A 76 -3.30 20.88 0.98
CA VAL A 76 -2.47 21.55 -0.01
C VAL A 76 -1.13 21.96 0.62
N ASN A 77 -1.17 22.61 1.79
CA ASN A 77 0.03 23.05 2.51
C ASN A 77 0.95 21.88 2.89
N GLU A 78 0.39 20.71 3.21
CA GLU A 78 1.12 19.49 3.52
C GLU A 78 1.55 18.69 2.27
N GLY A 79 1.25 19.17 1.05
CA GLY A 79 1.62 18.51 -0.21
C GLY A 79 0.94 17.15 -0.41
N LEU A 80 -0.27 16.96 0.11
CA LEU A 80 -1.01 15.69 -0.02
C LEU A 80 -1.70 15.52 -1.37
N VAL A 81 -1.80 16.60 -2.14
CA VAL A 81 -2.36 16.62 -3.49
C VAL A 81 -1.21 16.85 -4.47
N PRO A 82 -0.94 15.91 -5.39
CA PRO A 82 0.12 16.10 -6.38
C PRO A 82 -0.27 17.20 -7.37
N CYS A 83 0.74 17.98 -7.81
CA CYS A 83 0.55 18.97 -8.85
C CYS A 83 0.23 18.32 -10.21
N GLY A 84 -0.32 19.09 -11.15
CA GLY A 84 -0.71 18.58 -12.46
C GLY A 84 0.46 18.00 -13.28
N GLU A 85 1.66 18.54 -13.11
CA GLU A 85 2.87 18.04 -13.78
C GLU A 85 3.26 16.64 -13.28
N GLU A 86 3.25 16.43 -11.96
CA GLU A 86 3.53 15.12 -11.35
C GLU A 86 2.50 14.07 -11.77
N GLU A 87 1.23 14.45 -11.84
CA GLU A 87 0.17 13.56 -12.33
C GLU A 87 0.38 13.19 -13.80
N MET A 88 0.70 14.17 -14.66
CA MET A 88 0.97 13.93 -16.07
C MET A 88 2.20 13.04 -16.26
N LYS A 89 3.26 13.27 -15.47
CA LYS A 89 4.48 12.46 -15.51
C LYS A 89 4.19 10.99 -15.18
N ARG A 90 3.40 10.73 -14.13
CA ARG A 90 3.00 9.38 -13.72
C ARG A 90 2.09 8.71 -14.74
N ARG A 91 1.15 9.46 -15.33
CA ARG A 91 0.30 8.98 -16.43
C ARG A 91 1.13 8.55 -17.64
N ASN A 92 2.06 9.40 -18.06
CA ASN A 92 2.97 9.13 -19.18
C ASN A 92 3.84 7.88 -18.92
N ALA A 93 4.35 7.70 -17.70
CA ALA A 93 5.11 6.50 -17.32
C ALA A 93 4.26 5.23 -17.47
N ILE A 94 3.00 5.24 -16.99
CA ILE A 94 2.08 4.10 -17.15
C ILE A 94 1.76 3.82 -18.61
N ASP A 95 1.51 4.84 -19.43
CA ASP A 95 1.17 4.65 -20.84
C ASP A 95 2.36 4.11 -21.64
N LYS A 96 3.59 4.57 -21.35
CA LYS A 96 4.81 3.98 -21.91
C LYS A 96 4.99 2.53 -21.45
N LEU A 97 4.78 2.24 -20.16
CA LEU A 97 4.91 0.89 -19.61
C LEU A 97 3.90 -0.08 -20.24
N LYS A 98 2.65 0.35 -20.45
CA LYS A 98 1.64 -0.45 -21.18
C LYS A 98 2.12 -0.82 -22.59
N LYS A 99 2.71 0.12 -23.33
CA LYS A 99 3.26 -0.14 -24.68
C LYS A 99 4.38 -1.18 -24.63
N ILE A 100 5.26 -1.09 -23.64
CA ILE A 100 6.34 -2.07 -23.43
C ILE A 100 5.76 -3.47 -23.16
N VAL A 101 4.75 -3.57 -22.30
CA VAL A 101 4.08 -4.85 -21.98
C VAL A 101 3.39 -5.46 -23.20
N VAL A 102 2.73 -4.66 -24.03
CA VAL A 102 2.12 -5.17 -25.28
C VAL A 102 3.20 -5.73 -26.22
N GLU A 103 4.32 -5.02 -26.38
CA GLU A 103 5.42 -5.49 -27.23
C GLU A 103 6.12 -6.73 -26.66
N TRP A 104 6.24 -6.81 -25.34
CA TRP A 104 6.72 -7.99 -24.63
C TRP A 104 5.86 -9.21 -24.93
N VAL A 105 4.53 -9.10 -24.82
CA VAL A 105 3.63 -10.23 -25.12
C VAL A 105 3.76 -10.68 -26.58
N LYS A 106 3.95 -9.77 -27.54
CA LYS A 106 4.22 -10.13 -28.94
C LYS A 106 5.55 -10.87 -29.11
N THR A 107 6.59 -10.41 -28.42
CA THR A 107 7.92 -11.04 -28.43
C THR A 107 7.83 -12.47 -27.89
N VAL A 108 7.17 -12.67 -26.75
CA VAL A 108 6.93 -13.99 -26.16
C VAL A 108 6.07 -14.87 -27.09
N THR A 109 5.03 -14.31 -27.70
CA THR A 109 4.18 -15.03 -28.68
C THR A 109 5.01 -15.59 -29.84
N TYR A 110 5.97 -14.80 -30.34
CA TYR A 110 6.88 -15.22 -31.40
C TYR A 110 7.85 -16.31 -30.94
N GLN A 111 8.48 -16.13 -29.76
CA GLN A 111 9.43 -17.09 -29.19
C GLN A 111 8.81 -18.46 -28.88
N GLN A 112 7.54 -18.48 -28.47
CA GLN A 112 6.77 -19.70 -28.21
C GLN A 112 6.28 -20.40 -29.50
N GLY A 113 6.59 -19.86 -30.69
CA GLY A 113 6.22 -20.47 -31.97
C GLY A 113 4.72 -20.47 -32.26
N LEU A 114 3.94 -19.58 -31.63
CA LEU A 114 2.49 -19.53 -31.84
C LEU A 114 2.16 -19.05 -33.28
N PRO A 115 1.07 -19.56 -33.89
CA PRO A 115 0.68 -19.17 -35.25
C PRO A 115 0.63 -17.65 -35.45
N LYS A 116 1.13 -17.15 -36.60
CA LYS A 116 1.21 -15.71 -36.92
C LYS A 116 -0.11 -14.96 -36.78
N LYS A 117 -1.26 -15.65 -36.92
CA LYS A 117 -2.59 -15.08 -36.67
C LYS A 117 -2.75 -14.53 -35.25
N TYR A 118 -2.09 -15.12 -34.25
CA TYR A 118 -2.15 -14.68 -32.86
C TYR A 118 -1.25 -13.48 -32.57
N LEU A 119 -0.16 -13.27 -33.32
CA LEU A 119 0.72 -12.10 -33.15
C LEU A 119 -0.03 -10.77 -33.28
N LYS A 120 -1.05 -10.71 -34.15
CA LYS A 120 -1.86 -9.51 -34.36
C LYS A 120 -2.72 -9.16 -33.15
N PHE A 121 -3.14 -10.17 -32.38
CA PHE A 121 -4.05 -10.00 -31.24
C PHE A 121 -3.33 -10.18 -29.90
N ALA A 122 -2.06 -10.58 -29.89
CA ALA A 122 -1.25 -10.76 -28.71
C ALA A 122 -1.13 -9.43 -27.95
N SER A 123 -1.65 -9.42 -26.73
CA SER A 123 -1.75 -8.22 -25.92
C SER A 123 -1.63 -8.58 -24.44
N GLY A 124 -1.03 -7.65 -23.69
CA GLY A 124 -0.97 -7.61 -22.23
C GLY A 124 -1.43 -6.23 -21.75
N THR A 125 -1.70 -6.07 -20.46
CA THR A 125 -2.07 -4.76 -19.91
C THR A 125 -1.42 -4.49 -18.55
N ILE A 126 -1.51 -3.24 -18.12
CA ILE A 126 -1.12 -2.78 -16.78
C ILE A 126 -2.38 -2.30 -16.04
N LEU A 127 -2.61 -2.83 -14.85
CA LEU A 127 -3.68 -2.39 -13.94
C LEU A 127 -3.07 -1.70 -12.73
N THR A 128 -3.31 -0.40 -12.55
CA THR A 128 -2.81 0.31 -11.38
C THR A 128 -3.68 0.08 -10.15
N TYR A 129 -3.05 0.03 -8.97
CA TYR A 129 -3.73 -0.13 -7.69
C TYR A 129 -2.98 0.61 -6.57
N GLY A 130 -3.18 0.24 -5.31
CA GLY A 130 -2.55 0.90 -4.16
C GLY A 130 -2.99 2.35 -4.01
N SER A 131 -2.14 3.20 -3.45
CA SER A 131 -2.45 4.62 -3.29
C SER A 131 -2.60 5.36 -4.61
N TYR A 132 -1.87 4.96 -5.65
CA TYR A 132 -2.00 5.56 -6.98
C TYR A 132 -3.36 5.23 -7.59
N GLY A 133 -3.75 3.96 -7.60
CA GLY A 133 -5.05 3.52 -8.11
C GLY A 133 -6.26 4.01 -7.30
N LEU A 134 -6.11 4.30 -6.00
CA LEU A 134 -7.13 4.97 -5.21
C LEU A 134 -7.16 6.49 -5.42
N GLY A 135 -6.14 7.06 -6.09
CA GLY A 135 -6.01 8.50 -6.26
C GLY A 135 -5.70 9.24 -4.96
N VAL A 136 -4.93 8.64 -4.03
CA VAL A 136 -4.51 9.24 -2.74
C VAL A 136 -2.99 9.14 -2.52
N TYR A 137 -2.26 9.15 -3.63
CA TYR A 137 -0.81 9.20 -3.66
C TYR A 137 -0.33 10.65 -3.49
N ASN A 138 0.93 10.79 -3.07
CA ASN A 138 1.65 12.06 -3.01
C ASN A 138 2.92 11.96 -3.88
N SER A 139 3.69 13.05 -3.98
CA SER A 139 4.89 13.10 -4.84
C SER A 139 5.94 12.05 -4.49
N GLU A 140 5.97 11.57 -3.24
CA GLU A 140 6.90 10.55 -2.76
C GLU A 140 6.38 9.11 -2.92
N SER A 141 5.11 8.94 -3.30
CA SER A 141 4.51 7.61 -3.43
C SER A 141 5.05 6.87 -4.65
N ASP A 142 5.22 5.57 -4.49
CA ASP A 142 5.40 4.62 -5.58
C ASP A 142 4.11 4.43 -6.40
N ILE A 143 4.26 3.79 -7.56
CA ILE A 143 3.15 3.29 -8.35
C ILE A 143 3.10 1.77 -8.24
N ASP A 144 2.07 1.28 -7.58
CA ASP A 144 1.65 -0.11 -7.62
C ASP A 144 0.96 -0.40 -8.97
N ALA A 145 1.60 -1.22 -9.82
CA ALA A 145 1.12 -1.53 -11.16
C ALA A 145 1.15 -3.04 -11.41
N LEU A 146 0.01 -3.67 -11.66
CA LEU A 146 -0.05 -5.09 -11.97
C LEU A 146 0.14 -5.34 -13.46
N CYS A 147 1.19 -6.08 -13.84
CA CYS A 147 1.35 -6.62 -15.18
C CYS A 147 0.44 -7.83 -15.37
N VAL A 148 -0.39 -7.80 -16.40
CA VAL A 148 -1.32 -8.87 -16.74
C VAL A 148 -0.98 -9.45 -18.10
N GLY A 149 -0.62 -10.73 -18.12
CA GLY A 149 -0.20 -11.46 -19.32
C GLY A 149 -1.05 -12.69 -19.63
N PRO A 150 -0.97 -13.21 -20.87
CA PRO A 150 -1.71 -14.39 -21.33
C PRO A 150 -1.15 -15.70 -20.76
N TYR A 151 -1.89 -16.79 -20.94
CA TYR A 151 -1.62 -18.07 -20.27
C TYR A 151 -0.24 -18.67 -20.57
N PHE A 152 0.31 -18.37 -21.74
CA PHE A 152 1.60 -18.88 -22.21
C PHE A 152 2.79 -18.07 -21.70
N ALA A 153 2.58 -16.84 -21.21
CA ALA A 153 3.65 -16.00 -20.66
C ALA A 153 3.90 -16.36 -19.19
N THR A 154 5.01 -17.05 -18.94
CA THR A 154 5.44 -17.56 -17.63
C THR A 154 6.11 -16.49 -16.78
N ILE A 155 6.03 -16.64 -15.46
CA ILE A 155 6.66 -15.70 -14.54
C ILE A 155 8.19 -15.83 -14.52
N ALA A 156 8.70 -17.07 -14.55
CA ALA A 156 10.12 -17.34 -14.36
C ALA A 156 10.99 -16.90 -15.55
N GLU A 157 10.54 -17.20 -16.77
CA GLU A 157 11.27 -16.88 -18.00
C GLU A 157 10.74 -15.57 -18.61
N ASP A 158 9.47 -15.53 -18.98
CA ASP A 158 8.96 -14.43 -19.80
C ASP A 158 8.90 -13.12 -19.01
N PHE A 159 8.44 -13.14 -17.75
CA PHE A 159 8.35 -11.94 -16.92
C PHE A 159 9.71 -11.52 -16.32
N PHE A 160 10.41 -12.43 -15.63
CA PHE A 160 11.66 -12.08 -14.93
C PHE A 160 12.92 -12.02 -15.81
N ILE A 161 12.86 -12.51 -17.05
CA ILE A 161 14.01 -12.47 -17.98
C ILE A 161 13.66 -11.65 -19.22
N VAL A 162 12.61 -12.01 -19.97
CA VAL A 162 12.31 -11.30 -21.23
C VAL A 162 11.84 -9.87 -20.97
N LEU A 163 10.81 -9.67 -20.15
CA LEU A 163 10.32 -8.33 -19.82
C LEU A 163 11.37 -7.52 -19.05
N HIS A 164 12.10 -8.15 -18.12
CA HIS A 164 13.23 -7.54 -17.43
C HIS A 164 14.25 -6.95 -18.42
N ASN A 165 14.72 -7.74 -19.39
CA ASN A 165 15.71 -7.29 -20.36
C ASN A 165 15.18 -6.19 -21.27
N MET A 166 13.90 -6.26 -21.66
CA MET A 166 13.24 -5.19 -22.40
C MET A 166 13.18 -3.90 -21.59
N LEU A 167 12.84 -3.97 -20.30
CA LEU A 167 12.83 -2.81 -19.41
C LEU A 167 14.24 -2.24 -19.21
N ALA A 168 15.23 -3.09 -18.91
CA ALA A 168 16.62 -2.70 -18.70
C ALA A 168 17.27 -2.05 -19.94
N SER A 169 16.76 -2.34 -21.14
CA SER A 169 17.21 -1.71 -22.38
C SER A 169 16.69 -0.28 -22.59
N ARG A 170 15.73 0.18 -21.77
CA ARG A 170 15.11 1.51 -21.91
C ARG A 170 15.91 2.57 -21.15
N PRO A 171 16.24 3.72 -21.78
CA PRO A 171 16.94 4.80 -21.07
C PRO A 171 16.11 5.42 -19.94
N GLU A 172 14.77 5.29 -19.99
CA GLU A 172 13.87 5.77 -18.94
C GLU A 172 13.88 4.89 -17.69
N VAL A 173 14.42 3.67 -17.75
CA VAL A 173 14.38 2.70 -16.65
C VAL A 173 15.74 2.65 -15.94
N SER A 174 15.70 2.68 -14.61
CA SER A 174 16.87 2.55 -13.73
C SER A 174 16.52 1.74 -12.48
N GLU A 175 17.55 1.28 -11.75
CA GLU A 175 17.38 0.59 -10.46
C GLU A 175 16.43 -0.62 -10.52
N ILE A 176 16.51 -1.44 -11.57
CA ILE A 176 15.65 -2.63 -11.72
C ILE A 176 16.11 -3.77 -10.81
N HIS A 177 15.19 -4.29 -9.99
CA HIS A 177 15.42 -5.36 -9.04
C HIS A 177 14.27 -6.38 -9.06
N CYS A 178 14.62 -7.67 -9.09
CA CYS A 178 13.66 -8.77 -9.14
C CYS A 178 13.49 -9.41 -7.76
N VAL A 179 12.30 -9.33 -7.18
CA VAL A 179 11.96 -10.01 -5.91
C VAL A 179 11.20 -11.30 -6.25
N LYS A 180 11.91 -12.43 -6.25
CA LYS A 180 11.36 -13.74 -6.64
C LYS A 180 10.74 -14.49 -5.46
N ASP A 181 11.40 -14.48 -4.31
CA ASP A 181 11.03 -15.29 -3.13
C ASP A 181 10.06 -14.58 -2.17
N ALA A 182 9.15 -13.78 -2.72
CA ALA A 182 8.10 -13.12 -1.96
C ALA A 182 6.74 -13.81 -2.13
N LYS A 183 5.82 -13.56 -1.19
CA LYS A 183 4.43 -14.04 -1.29
C LYS A 183 3.75 -13.59 -2.59
N VAL A 184 4.15 -12.43 -3.11
CA VAL A 184 3.78 -11.88 -4.42
C VAL A 184 5.10 -11.47 -5.09
N PRO A 185 5.62 -12.28 -6.02
CA PRO A 185 6.83 -11.93 -6.76
C PRO A 185 6.61 -10.71 -7.66
N LEU A 186 7.61 -9.84 -7.75
CA LEU A 186 7.50 -8.57 -8.48
C LEU A 186 8.86 -8.03 -8.94
N MET A 187 8.84 -7.14 -9.92
CA MET A 187 9.98 -6.29 -10.28
C MET A 187 9.78 -4.90 -9.67
N ARG A 188 10.83 -4.35 -9.05
CA ARG A 188 10.89 -2.94 -8.65
C ARG A 188 11.83 -2.21 -9.57
N PHE A 189 11.48 -1.01 -10.00
CA PHE A 189 12.36 -0.16 -10.80
C PHE A 189 11.93 1.29 -10.72
N LYS A 190 12.77 2.19 -11.21
CA LYS A 190 12.41 3.58 -11.47
C LYS A 190 12.17 3.79 -12.95
N PHE A 191 11.04 4.41 -13.28
CA PHE A 191 10.69 4.82 -14.63
C PHE A 191 10.60 6.36 -14.67
N ASP A 192 11.48 7.01 -15.44
CA ASP A 192 11.62 8.48 -15.46
C ASP A 192 11.76 9.07 -14.02
N GLY A 193 12.46 8.33 -13.15
CA GLY A 193 12.68 8.65 -11.73
C GLY A 193 11.52 8.31 -10.78
N ILE A 194 10.40 7.78 -11.28
CA ILE A 194 9.24 7.35 -10.48
C ILE A 194 9.40 5.87 -10.10
N SER A 195 9.35 5.55 -8.80
CA SER A 195 9.36 4.17 -8.33
C SER A 195 8.09 3.41 -8.74
N ILE A 196 8.26 2.22 -9.33
CA ILE A 196 7.19 1.32 -9.75
C ILE A 196 7.43 -0.07 -9.13
N ASP A 197 6.40 -0.58 -8.45
CA ASP A 197 6.30 -1.97 -8.01
C ASP A 197 5.40 -2.71 -8.99
N LEU A 198 6.00 -3.63 -9.76
CA LEU A 198 5.37 -4.35 -10.87
C LEU A 198 5.23 -5.84 -10.54
N PRO A 199 4.18 -6.30 -9.84
CA PRO A 199 3.86 -7.73 -9.78
C PRO A 199 3.29 -8.25 -11.10
N TYR A 200 3.22 -9.56 -11.22
CA TYR A 200 2.66 -10.25 -12.38
C TYR A 200 1.42 -11.09 -12.04
N ALA A 201 0.43 -11.08 -12.92
CA ALA A 201 -0.70 -12.00 -12.93
C ALA A 201 -0.89 -12.60 -14.33
N ARG A 202 -1.05 -13.91 -14.36
CA ARG A 202 -1.27 -14.68 -15.58
C ARG A 202 -2.73 -15.08 -15.70
N LEU A 203 -3.39 -14.68 -16.78
CA LEU A 203 -4.77 -15.06 -17.06
C LEU A 203 -4.83 -16.20 -18.06
N LYS A 204 -5.83 -17.08 -17.92
CA LYS A 204 -6.05 -18.25 -18.79
C LYS A 204 -6.71 -17.89 -20.14
N VAL A 205 -6.18 -16.87 -20.80
CA VAL A 205 -6.66 -16.37 -22.10
C VAL A 205 -5.49 -16.16 -23.04
N ILE A 206 -5.74 -16.24 -24.35
CA ILE A 206 -4.71 -16.08 -25.38
C ILE A 206 -4.33 -14.61 -25.62
N SER A 207 -5.23 -13.68 -25.31
CA SER A 207 -5.02 -12.24 -25.44
C SER A 207 -5.71 -11.53 -24.29
N ILE A 208 -5.04 -10.53 -23.74
CA ILE A 208 -5.55 -9.73 -22.63
C ILE A 208 -6.24 -8.48 -23.20
N PRO A 209 -7.54 -8.27 -22.90
CA PRO A 209 -8.21 -7.05 -23.31
C PRO A 209 -7.62 -5.85 -22.55
N GLU A 210 -7.65 -4.66 -23.15
CA GLU A 210 -7.13 -3.45 -22.51
C GLU A 210 -7.86 -3.14 -21.19
N ASN A 211 -9.19 -3.27 -21.21
CA ASN A 211 -10.08 -3.04 -20.07
C ASN A 211 -10.47 -4.37 -19.39
N VAL A 212 -9.51 -5.05 -18.76
CA VAL A 212 -9.80 -6.27 -18.00
C VAL A 212 -10.76 -5.99 -16.86
N ASP A 213 -11.92 -6.64 -16.87
CA ASP A 213 -12.81 -6.69 -15.71
C ASP A 213 -12.32 -7.75 -14.72
N VAL A 214 -11.65 -7.29 -13.66
CA VAL A 214 -11.08 -8.15 -12.60
C VAL A 214 -12.14 -8.82 -11.70
N PHE A 215 -13.42 -8.53 -11.90
CA PHE A 215 -14.53 -9.20 -11.20
C PHE A 215 -15.19 -10.28 -12.05
N ASN A 216 -14.92 -10.33 -13.36
CA ASN A 216 -15.53 -11.30 -14.25
C ASN A 216 -15.06 -12.73 -13.90
N PRO A 217 -15.98 -13.65 -13.54
CA PRO A 217 -15.64 -15.03 -13.19
C PRO A 217 -14.85 -15.77 -14.28
N PHE A 218 -14.99 -15.37 -15.55
CA PHE A 218 -14.25 -15.93 -16.67
C PHE A 218 -12.73 -15.82 -16.48
N PHE A 219 -12.23 -14.65 -16.05
CA PHE A 219 -10.79 -14.45 -15.82
C PHE A 219 -10.30 -15.07 -14.50
N LEU A 220 -11.20 -15.23 -13.53
CA LEU A 220 -10.88 -15.73 -12.20
C LEU A 220 -10.91 -17.27 -12.10
N LYS A 221 -11.48 -17.95 -13.10
CA LYS A 221 -11.60 -19.41 -13.09
C LYS A 221 -10.23 -20.08 -13.19
N ASN A 222 -9.93 -20.96 -12.22
CA ASN A 222 -8.70 -21.76 -12.16
C ASN A 222 -7.40 -20.94 -12.23
N ILE A 223 -7.42 -19.69 -11.77
CA ILE A 223 -6.21 -18.87 -11.66
C ILE A 223 -5.28 -19.41 -10.57
N ASP A 224 -3.98 -19.31 -10.76
CA ASP A 224 -3.01 -19.76 -9.77
C ASP A 224 -2.95 -18.81 -8.56
N ASP A 225 -2.52 -19.34 -7.41
CA ASP A 225 -2.47 -18.60 -6.14
C ASP A 225 -1.66 -17.30 -6.22
N THR A 226 -0.56 -17.30 -6.98
CA THR A 226 0.29 -16.11 -7.13
C THR A 226 -0.46 -15.03 -7.89
N SER A 227 -1.03 -15.37 -9.05
CA SER A 227 -1.84 -14.45 -9.84
C SER A 227 -3.09 -13.97 -9.09
N TRP A 228 -3.72 -14.81 -8.26
CA TRP A 228 -4.84 -14.42 -7.39
C TRP A 228 -4.41 -13.37 -6.36
N LYS A 229 -3.29 -13.61 -5.67
CA LYS A 229 -2.73 -12.65 -4.70
C LYS A 229 -2.35 -11.34 -5.39
N SER A 230 -1.75 -11.37 -6.56
CA SER A 230 -1.42 -10.18 -7.35
C SER A 230 -2.67 -9.37 -7.75
N LEU A 231 -3.76 -10.04 -8.15
CA LEU A 231 -5.03 -9.38 -8.50
C LEU A 231 -5.80 -8.83 -7.30
N SER A 232 -5.59 -9.39 -6.10
CA SER A 232 -6.35 -9.03 -4.89
C SER A 232 -6.29 -7.52 -4.59
N GLY A 233 -5.12 -6.89 -4.76
CA GLY A 233 -4.95 -5.45 -4.55
C GLY A 233 -5.78 -4.60 -5.53
N VAL A 234 -5.76 -4.96 -6.81
CA VAL A 234 -6.56 -4.29 -7.86
C VAL A 234 -8.06 -4.43 -7.57
N ARG A 235 -8.49 -5.65 -7.20
CA ARG A 235 -9.89 -5.94 -6.89
C ARG A 235 -10.37 -5.18 -5.67
N ALA A 236 -9.58 -5.14 -4.60
CA ALA A 236 -9.91 -4.39 -3.39
C ALA A 236 -10.05 -2.89 -3.69
N ASN A 237 -9.10 -2.29 -4.41
CA ASN A 237 -9.17 -0.88 -4.81
C ASN A 237 -10.44 -0.58 -5.61
N ARG A 238 -10.71 -1.35 -6.67
CA ARG A 238 -11.90 -1.12 -7.52
C ARG A 238 -13.19 -1.31 -6.74
N SER A 239 -13.26 -2.31 -5.87
CA SER A 239 -14.42 -2.50 -4.99
C SER A 239 -14.63 -1.29 -4.06
N ILE A 240 -13.57 -0.76 -3.44
CA ILE A 240 -13.69 0.44 -2.60
C ILE A 240 -14.25 1.62 -3.42
N LEU A 241 -13.71 1.86 -4.61
CA LEU A 241 -14.14 2.97 -5.47
C LEU A 241 -15.58 2.81 -5.98
N HIS A 242 -16.05 1.59 -6.24
CA HIS A 242 -17.45 1.33 -6.60
C HIS A 242 -18.42 1.49 -5.42
N LEU A 243 -17.94 1.31 -4.19
CA LEU A 243 -18.77 1.28 -2.99
C LEU A 243 -18.93 2.64 -2.31
N VAL A 244 -18.04 3.60 -2.58
CA VAL A 244 -18.13 4.94 -2.00
C VAL A 244 -19.11 5.83 -2.79
N PRO A 245 -19.92 6.65 -2.11
CA PRO A 245 -20.93 7.49 -2.77
C PRO A 245 -20.32 8.65 -3.56
N ASN A 246 -19.19 9.19 -3.09
CA ASN A 246 -18.44 10.24 -3.74
C ASN A 246 -16.94 9.94 -3.62
N ILE A 247 -16.29 9.73 -4.77
CA ILE A 247 -14.88 9.33 -4.83
C ILE A 247 -13.97 10.46 -4.33
N GLU A 248 -14.23 11.71 -4.70
CA GLU A 248 -13.39 12.85 -4.35
C GLU A 248 -13.41 13.12 -2.84
N VAL A 249 -14.60 13.07 -2.24
CA VAL A 249 -14.78 13.20 -0.78
C VAL A 249 -14.09 12.04 -0.06
N PHE A 250 -14.26 10.79 -0.52
CA PHE A 250 -13.55 9.63 0.02
C PHE A 250 -12.03 9.82 -0.03
N GLN A 251 -11.52 10.27 -1.17
CA GLN A 251 -10.09 10.49 -1.36
C GLN A 251 -9.55 11.61 -0.45
N ALA A 252 -10.32 12.67 -0.22
CA ALA A 252 -9.97 13.72 0.74
C ALA A 252 -9.93 13.17 2.19
N VAL A 253 -10.96 12.43 2.62
CA VAL A 253 -10.99 11.75 3.93
C VAL A 253 -9.77 10.84 4.08
N LEU A 254 -9.47 10.00 3.09
CA LEU A 254 -8.36 9.07 3.16
C LEU A 254 -7.00 9.78 3.20
N ARG A 255 -6.81 10.91 2.49
CA ARG A 255 -5.59 11.73 2.62
C ARG A 255 -5.42 12.28 4.03
N CYS A 256 -6.49 12.85 4.61
CA CYS A 256 -6.51 13.37 5.98
C CYS A 256 -6.09 12.28 6.97
N ILE A 257 -6.74 11.11 6.91
CA ILE A 257 -6.48 10.02 7.85
C ILE A 257 -5.10 9.39 7.65
N LYS A 258 -4.59 9.31 6.41
CA LYS A 258 -3.20 8.90 6.17
C LYS A 258 -2.20 9.87 6.79
N LEU A 259 -2.42 11.19 6.65
CA LEU A 259 -1.56 12.20 7.28
C LEU A 259 -1.59 12.06 8.81
N TRP A 260 -2.78 12.01 9.40
CA TRP A 260 -2.97 11.79 10.83
C TRP A 260 -2.24 10.52 11.29
N ALA A 261 -2.49 9.38 10.65
CA ALA A 261 -1.91 8.11 11.08
C ALA A 261 -0.37 8.12 11.01
N LYS A 262 0.21 8.75 9.97
CA LYS A 262 1.67 8.95 9.86
C LYS A 262 2.20 9.85 10.98
N ARG A 263 1.57 11.01 11.22
CA ARG A 263 2.02 11.97 12.26
C ARG A 263 1.89 11.39 13.67
N ARG A 264 0.82 10.65 13.93
CA ARG A 264 0.54 10.03 15.23
C ARG A 264 1.23 8.69 15.46
N GLY A 265 2.06 8.25 14.51
CA GLY A 265 2.85 7.02 14.65
C GLY A 265 1.99 5.76 14.71
N VAL A 266 0.86 5.74 14.00
CA VAL A 266 -0.06 4.60 13.88
C VAL A 266 -0.21 4.14 12.42
N TYR A 267 0.82 4.40 11.60
CA TYR A 267 0.92 3.96 10.20
C TYR A 267 2.24 3.21 9.97
N ALA A 268 2.17 1.87 9.97
CA ALA A 268 3.25 0.94 9.58
C ALA A 268 2.77 -0.49 9.87
N ASN A 269 2.26 -1.21 8.88
CA ASN A 269 1.75 -2.58 9.10
C ASN A 269 2.85 -3.53 9.59
N LEU A 270 4.10 -3.40 9.15
CA LEU A 270 5.18 -4.26 9.64
C LEU A 270 5.48 -4.08 11.14
N LEU A 271 5.13 -2.92 11.71
CA LEU A 271 5.26 -2.59 13.13
C LEU A 271 3.96 -2.79 13.92
N GLY A 272 2.98 -3.46 13.33
CA GLY A 272 1.72 -3.76 13.98
C GLY A 272 0.74 -2.59 14.06
N PHE A 273 0.85 -1.61 13.16
CA PHE A 273 -0.16 -0.55 13.01
C PHE A 273 -0.96 -0.69 11.70
N PHE A 274 -1.73 0.34 11.35
CA PHE A 274 -2.44 0.35 10.08
C PHE A 274 -1.48 0.41 8.89
N GLY A 275 -1.89 -0.28 7.83
CA GLY A 275 -1.40 -0.08 6.46
C GLY A 275 -2.40 0.70 5.61
N GLY A 276 -2.02 1.08 4.40
CA GLY A 276 -2.86 1.89 3.50
C GLY A 276 -4.27 1.32 3.27
N ILE A 277 -4.37 0.01 3.02
CA ILE A 277 -5.67 -0.64 2.79
C ILE A 277 -6.60 -0.61 4.01
N HIS A 278 -6.05 -0.70 5.23
CA HIS A 278 -6.84 -0.62 6.46
C HIS A 278 -7.51 0.75 6.54
N LEU A 279 -6.75 1.83 6.36
CA LEU A 279 -7.28 3.19 6.38
C LEU A 279 -8.27 3.43 5.23
N ALA A 280 -8.02 2.88 4.04
CA ALA A 280 -8.94 3.01 2.91
C ALA A 280 -10.31 2.39 3.21
N VAL A 281 -10.35 1.20 3.80
CA VAL A 281 -11.62 0.56 4.19
C VAL A 281 -12.32 1.35 5.30
N LEU A 282 -11.59 1.81 6.32
CA LEU A 282 -12.15 2.63 7.40
C LEU A 282 -12.73 3.97 6.87
N SER A 283 -12.02 4.65 5.97
CA SER A 283 -12.51 5.87 5.32
C SER A 283 -13.76 5.59 4.47
N ALA A 284 -13.73 4.55 3.64
CA ALA A 284 -14.87 4.18 2.79
C ALA A 284 -16.11 3.84 3.62
N PHE A 285 -15.93 3.17 4.75
CA PHE A 285 -17.01 2.77 5.67
C PHE A 285 -17.77 3.99 6.22
N ILE A 286 -17.04 5.06 6.55
CA ILE A 286 -17.64 6.30 7.05
C ILE A 286 -18.33 7.06 5.92
N CYS A 287 -17.72 7.14 4.73
CA CYS A 287 -18.35 7.73 3.56
C CYS A 287 -19.66 7.02 3.18
N GLN A 288 -19.71 5.68 3.28
CA GLN A 288 -20.94 4.91 3.01
C GLN A 288 -22.06 5.20 4.02
N ARG A 289 -21.74 5.35 5.31
CA ARG A 289 -22.74 5.61 6.36
C ARG A 289 -23.28 7.03 6.34
N HIS A 290 -22.51 7.97 5.80
CA HIS A 290 -22.83 9.39 5.83
C HIS A 290 -22.62 10.02 4.44
N PRO A 291 -23.38 9.59 3.41
CA PRO A 291 -23.13 9.96 2.02
C PRO A 291 -23.30 11.46 1.74
N SER A 292 -24.07 12.17 2.57
CA SER A 292 -24.36 13.60 2.43
C SER A 292 -23.61 14.48 3.44
N ALA A 293 -22.71 13.90 4.25
CA ALA A 293 -21.95 14.66 5.23
C ALA A 293 -20.80 15.44 4.57
N SER A 294 -20.53 16.64 5.08
CA SER A 294 -19.39 17.46 4.67
C SER A 294 -18.06 16.79 5.04
N LEU A 295 -16.96 17.20 4.41
CA LEU A 295 -15.63 16.64 4.67
C LEU A 295 -15.26 16.74 6.16
N SER A 296 -15.47 17.92 6.77
CA SER A 296 -15.18 18.16 8.19
C SER A 296 -16.02 17.25 9.10
N ALA A 297 -17.32 17.10 8.82
CA ALA A 297 -18.20 16.20 9.54
C ALA A 297 -17.79 14.73 9.40
N LEU A 298 -17.36 14.29 8.21
CA LEU A 298 -16.86 12.93 7.99
C LEU A 298 -15.60 12.63 8.83
N ILE A 299 -14.68 13.59 8.99
CA ILE A 299 -13.51 13.42 9.87
C ILE A 299 -13.95 13.26 11.33
N LEU A 300 -14.85 14.13 11.81
CA LEU A 300 -15.42 14.03 13.16
C LEU A 300 -16.08 12.67 13.39
N LEU A 301 -16.94 12.24 12.47
CA LEU A 301 -17.67 10.98 12.53
C LEU A 301 -16.71 9.79 12.52
N LEU A 302 -15.65 9.82 11.69
CA LEU A 302 -14.65 8.77 11.65
C LEU A 302 -13.98 8.57 13.01
N PHE A 303 -13.52 9.65 13.65
CA PHE A 303 -12.91 9.54 14.97
C PHE A 303 -13.91 9.09 16.03
N LYS A 304 -15.12 9.65 16.04
CA LYS A 304 -16.20 9.23 16.96
C LYS A 304 -16.51 7.74 16.81
N THR A 305 -16.72 7.28 15.58
CA THR A 305 -17.07 5.89 15.27
C THR A 305 -15.98 4.94 15.73
N PHE A 306 -14.72 5.15 15.36
CA PHE A 306 -13.65 4.19 15.68
C PHE A 306 -13.08 4.31 17.09
N ALA A 307 -13.29 5.45 17.77
CA ALA A 307 -13.02 5.59 19.19
C ALA A 307 -13.99 4.75 20.05
N LEU A 308 -15.25 4.69 19.64
CA LEU A 308 -16.34 4.00 20.34
C LEU A 308 -16.66 2.62 19.74
N TRP A 309 -15.93 2.21 18.70
CA TRP A 309 -16.19 0.95 18.01
C TRP A 309 -15.98 -0.24 18.96
N PRO A 310 -16.92 -1.19 19.03
CA PRO A 310 -16.84 -2.33 19.94
C PRO A 310 -15.89 -3.40 19.38
N TRP A 311 -14.60 -3.09 19.29
CA TRP A 311 -13.58 -4.05 18.89
C TRP A 311 -13.64 -5.30 19.79
N PRO A 312 -13.57 -6.52 19.21
CA PRO A 312 -13.13 -6.83 17.85
C PRO A 312 -14.27 -7.05 16.85
N THR A 313 -15.41 -6.35 16.97
CA THR A 313 -16.43 -6.38 15.91
C THR A 313 -15.81 -5.97 14.56
N PRO A 314 -16.04 -6.71 13.46
CA PRO A 314 -15.40 -6.42 12.19
C PRO A 314 -15.96 -5.18 11.51
N VAL A 315 -15.08 -4.42 10.86
CA VAL A 315 -15.47 -3.35 9.94
C VAL A 315 -15.69 -3.96 8.56
N ILE A 316 -16.93 -3.86 8.07
CA ILE A 316 -17.39 -4.44 6.81
C ILE A 316 -18.05 -3.34 5.98
N LEU A 317 -17.62 -3.19 4.73
CA LEU A 317 -18.29 -2.34 3.75
C LEU A 317 -19.54 -3.06 3.25
N GLN A 318 -20.65 -2.33 3.19
CA GLN A 318 -21.91 -2.91 2.72
C GLN A 318 -21.91 -2.90 1.20
N ASP A 319 -22.05 -4.09 0.61
CA ASP A 319 -22.44 -4.26 -0.78
C ASP A 319 -23.98 -4.29 -0.86
N GLN A 320 -24.57 -3.88 -1.98
CA GLN A 320 -26.03 -3.83 -2.19
C GLN A 320 -26.69 -5.21 -1.99
N ILE A 321 -25.91 -6.28 -2.09
CA ILE A 321 -26.31 -7.64 -1.75
C ILE A 321 -25.97 -7.85 -0.27
N ALA A 322 -26.93 -7.56 0.61
CA ALA A 322 -26.83 -7.87 2.03
C ALA A 322 -26.54 -9.37 2.20
N ARG A 323 -25.33 -9.72 2.66
CA ARG A 323 -24.99 -11.10 2.99
C ARG A 323 -24.81 -11.24 4.49
N PRO A 324 -25.39 -12.28 5.11
CA PRO A 324 -25.18 -12.54 6.51
C PRO A 324 -23.69 -12.83 6.76
N PHE A 325 -23.13 -12.11 7.73
CA PHE A 325 -21.80 -12.40 8.25
C PHE A 325 -21.81 -13.79 8.90
N ILE A 326 -20.99 -14.71 8.40
CA ILE A 326 -20.71 -15.98 9.06
C ILE A 326 -19.38 -15.79 9.79
N PRO A 327 -19.35 -15.72 11.13
CA PRO A 327 -18.10 -15.65 11.88
C PRO A 327 -17.29 -16.92 11.58
N THR A 328 -16.18 -16.79 10.86
CA THR A 328 -15.20 -17.87 10.81
C THR A 328 -14.47 -17.92 12.16
N HIS A 329 -14.39 -19.10 12.76
CA HIS A 329 -13.83 -19.34 14.10
C HIS A 329 -12.31 -19.11 14.21
N ASP A 330 -11.70 -18.41 13.26
CA ASP A 330 -10.27 -18.13 13.31
C ASP A 330 -9.98 -17.01 14.32
N LYS A 331 -8.94 -17.24 15.14
CA LYS A 331 -8.43 -16.36 16.20
C LYS A 331 -8.66 -14.88 15.86
N VAL A 332 -9.64 -14.27 16.53
CA VAL A 332 -10.13 -12.94 16.21
C VAL A 332 -8.98 -11.92 16.34
N SER A 333 -8.63 -11.27 15.24
CA SER A 333 -7.70 -10.13 15.21
C SER A 333 -8.20 -9.03 16.14
N TRP A 334 -7.29 -8.26 16.76
CA TRP A 334 -7.64 -7.13 17.62
C TRP A 334 -8.54 -6.09 16.94
N MET A 335 -8.31 -5.86 15.63
CA MET A 335 -9.11 -4.94 14.81
C MET A 335 -9.37 -5.58 13.44
N PRO A 336 -10.42 -6.41 13.29
CA PRO A 336 -10.71 -7.06 12.03
C PRO A 336 -11.34 -6.07 11.04
N ILE A 337 -10.73 -5.96 9.86
CA ILE A 337 -11.17 -5.07 8.77
C ILE A 337 -11.26 -5.92 7.51
N GLN A 338 -12.45 -6.06 6.94
CA GLN A 338 -12.70 -6.97 5.82
C GLN A 338 -12.42 -6.30 4.47
N LEU A 339 -11.82 -7.04 3.53
CA LEU A 339 -11.68 -6.60 2.15
C LEU A 339 -13.05 -6.66 1.43
N PRO A 340 -13.41 -5.63 0.64
CA PRO A 340 -14.73 -5.54 -0.01
C PRO A 340 -14.85 -6.35 -1.31
N CYS A 341 -14.13 -7.45 -1.43
CA CYS A 341 -14.16 -8.30 -2.63
C CYS A 341 -13.96 -9.77 -2.27
N SER A 342 -14.67 -10.67 -2.98
CA SER A 342 -14.53 -12.12 -2.82
C SER A 342 -13.06 -12.58 -2.92
N PRO A 343 -12.53 -13.35 -1.94
CA PRO A 343 -13.26 -14.19 -1.00
C PRO A 343 -13.70 -13.50 0.31
N TYR A 344 -13.62 -12.17 0.39
CA TYR A 344 -13.95 -11.38 1.58
C TYR A 344 -13.07 -11.71 2.79
N GLU A 345 -11.78 -11.92 2.52
CA GLU A 345 -10.77 -12.11 3.57
C GLU A 345 -10.61 -10.83 4.40
N PHE A 346 -10.16 -11.00 5.64
CA PHE A 346 -9.72 -9.87 6.45
C PHE A 346 -8.36 -9.36 5.97
N CYS A 347 -8.16 -8.04 6.08
CA CYS A 347 -6.86 -7.43 5.91
C CYS A 347 -5.84 -8.13 6.82
N ARG A 348 -4.69 -8.49 6.26
CA ARG A 348 -3.58 -9.03 7.07
C ARG A 348 -3.06 -7.95 8.00
N SER A 349 -3.45 -8.06 9.26
CA SER A 349 -3.09 -7.14 10.32
C SER A 349 -2.02 -7.74 11.21
N ASN A 350 -0.96 -6.96 11.44
CA ASN A 350 0.07 -7.27 12.42
C ASN A 350 -0.20 -6.58 13.77
N ILE A 351 -1.41 -6.09 14.03
CA ILE A 351 -1.76 -5.45 15.30
C ILE A 351 -1.52 -6.43 16.47
N THR A 352 -0.84 -5.92 17.50
CA THR A 352 -0.57 -6.59 18.78
C THR A 352 -1.35 -5.90 19.89
N ARG A 353 -1.17 -6.34 21.14
CA ARG A 353 -1.88 -5.74 22.27
C ARG A 353 -1.49 -4.26 22.45
N SER A 354 -0.20 -3.93 22.40
CA SER A 354 0.26 -2.55 22.64
C SER A 354 -0.19 -1.62 21.53
N THR A 355 -0.04 -2.04 20.28
CA THR A 355 -0.42 -1.20 19.14
C THR A 355 -1.93 -1.02 19.05
N PHE A 356 -2.72 -2.04 19.41
CA PHE A 356 -4.17 -1.92 19.58
C PHE A 356 -4.53 -0.80 20.56
N TYR A 357 -3.94 -0.81 21.76
CA TYR A 357 -4.22 0.22 22.77
C TYR A 357 -3.78 1.61 22.32
N LYS A 358 -2.63 1.73 21.65
CA LYS A 358 -2.18 3.01 21.08
C LYS A 358 -3.14 3.52 20.00
N ILE A 359 -3.54 2.67 19.06
CA ILE A 359 -4.50 3.04 18.02
C ILE A 359 -5.80 3.53 18.65
N ARG A 360 -6.34 2.81 19.64
CA ARG A 360 -7.57 3.19 20.35
C ARG A 360 -7.40 4.54 21.08
N ALA A 361 -6.28 4.76 21.75
CA ALA A 361 -5.99 6.02 22.42
C ALA A 361 -5.91 7.19 21.42
N GLU A 362 -5.32 6.98 20.25
CA GLU A 362 -5.22 8.01 19.22
C GLU A 362 -6.56 8.29 18.52
N PHE A 363 -7.44 7.30 18.34
CA PHE A 363 -8.82 7.55 17.91
C PHE A 363 -9.61 8.35 18.95
N LEU A 364 -9.48 8.00 20.24
CA LEU A 364 -10.10 8.75 21.34
C LEU A 364 -9.60 10.19 21.40
N ARG A 365 -8.28 10.41 21.24
CA ARG A 365 -7.69 11.75 21.13
C ARG A 365 -8.32 12.52 19.97
N GLY A 366 -8.36 11.91 18.77
CA GLY A 366 -8.96 12.54 17.60
C GLY A 366 -10.42 12.93 17.86
N HIS A 367 -11.20 12.03 18.47
CA HIS A 367 -12.61 12.29 18.79
C HIS A 367 -12.76 13.47 19.76
N MET A 368 -11.93 13.52 20.81
CA MET A 368 -11.95 14.61 21.79
C MET A 368 -11.54 15.95 21.21
N LEU A 369 -10.65 15.97 20.21
CA LEU A 369 -10.26 17.20 19.52
C LEU A 369 -11.36 17.66 18.56
N THR A 370 -11.97 16.74 17.80
CA THR A 370 -12.96 17.10 16.78
C THR A 370 -14.39 17.28 17.32
N LYS A 371 -14.69 16.91 18.57
CA LYS A 371 -16.05 17.03 19.12
C LYS A 371 -16.59 18.47 19.12
N ASP A 372 -15.70 19.44 19.33
CA ASP A 372 -16.00 20.88 19.38
C ASP A 372 -15.48 21.61 18.13
N MET A 373 -15.41 20.91 16.99
CA MET A 373 -14.87 21.43 15.72
C MET A 373 -15.56 22.72 15.24
N LEU A 374 -16.80 22.95 15.67
CA LEU A 374 -17.55 24.17 15.37
C LEU A 374 -17.19 25.34 16.30
N CYS A 375 -16.21 25.21 17.19
CA CYS A 375 -15.67 26.37 17.92
C CYS A 375 -14.94 27.30 16.93
N PRO A 376 -15.11 28.63 16.95
CA PRO A 376 -14.47 29.57 16.01
C PRO A 376 -12.94 29.44 15.91
N ASP A 377 -12.27 29.14 17.03
CA ASP A 377 -10.80 29.05 17.12
C ASP A 377 -10.23 27.65 16.81
N PHE A 378 -11.05 26.73 16.30
CA PHE A 378 -10.59 25.37 15.99
C PHE A 378 -9.57 25.37 14.86
N ASP A 379 -8.42 24.72 15.09
CA ASP A 379 -7.34 24.54 14.13
C ASP A 379 -7.11 23.05 13.87
N TRP A 380 -7.14 22.65 12.60
CA TRP A 380 -6.85 21.28 12.17
C TRP A 380 -5.43 20.82 12.50
N ASN A 381 -4.46 21.72 12.66
CA ASN A 381 -3.08 21.34 12.98
C ASN A 381 -2.97 20.56 14.30
N ILE A 382 -3.85 20.84 15.27
CA ILE A 382 -3.88 20.12 16.56
C ILE A 382 -4.12 18.61 16.36
N LEU A 383 -4.89 18.24 15.33
CA LEU A 383 -5.15 16.84 15.01
C LEU A 383 -3.90 16.15 14.46
N PHE A 384 -3.09 16.87 13.67
CA PHE A 384 -1.94 16.37 12.94
C PHE A 384 -0.59 16.55 13.63
N GLU A 385 -0.56 17.06 14.86
CA GLU A 385 0.67 17.15 15.64
C GLU A 385 1.42 15.81 15.68
N PRO A 386 2.75 15.78 15.50
CA PRO A 386 3.54 14.56 15.65
C PRO A 386 3.37 13.90 17.04
N PHE A 387 3.41 12.57 17.09
CA PHE A 387 3.39 11.85 18.36
C PHE A 387 4.65 12.20 19.18
N PRO A 388 4.51 12.69 20.42
CA PRO A 388 5.62 13.23 21.17
C PRO A 388 6.39 12.12 21.92
N TYR A 389 7.09 11.25 21.19
CA TYR A 389 7.76 10.07 21.76
C TYR A 389 8.69 10.42 22.95
N ALA A 390 9.59 11.41 22.78
CA ALA A 390 10.55 11.79 23.82
C ALA A 390 9.89 12.36 25.09
N ARG A 391 8.70 12.97 24.96
CA ARG A 391 7.91 13.44 26.12
C ARG A 391 7.05 12.34 26.73
N LYS A 392 6.64 11.35 25.93
CA LYS A 392 5.74 10.27 26.36
C LYS A 392 6.47 9.15 27.09
N TYR A 393 7.69 8.82 26.67
CA TYR A 393 8.47 7.71 27.21
C TYR A 393 9.81 8.19 27.74
N GLY A 394 10.19 7.73 28.94
CA GLY A 394 11.50 8.00 29.51
C GLY A 394 12.61 7.05 29.03
N LEU A 395 12.21 5.86 28.56
CA LEU A 395 13.10 4.77 28.15
C LEU A 395 12.69 4.24 26.77
N PHE A 396 13.68 3.78 26.01
CA PHE A 396 13.52 3.26 24.67
C PHE A 396 14.36 2.01 24.45
N VAL A 397 13.85 1.07 23.67
CA VAL A 397 14.69 0.06 22.99
C VAL A 397 15.27 0.70 21.74
N LYS A 398 16.59 0.83 21.68
CA LYS A 398 17.34 1.15 20.47
C LYS A 398 17.59 -0.15 19.70
N ILE A 399 17.09 -0.22 18.48
CA ILE A 399 17.33 -1.30 17.52
C ILE A 399 18.31 -0.75 16.48
N PHE A 400 19.56 -1.19 16.48
CA PHE A 400 20.59 -0.78 15.54
C PHE A 400 20.81 -1.89 14.51
N LEU A 401 20.71 -1.56 13.22
CA LEU A 401 20.96 -2.46 12.11
C LEU A 401 22.05 -1.87 11.22
N SER A 402 23.01 -2.68 10.80
CA SER A 402 24.10 -2.27 9.89
C SER A 402 24.46 -3.37 8.91
N ALA A 403 25.09 -3.02 7.81
CA ALA A 403 25.65 -3.96 6.83
C ALA A 403 26.87 -3.34 6.14
N CYS A 404 27.59 -4.13 5.33
CA CYS A 404 28.82 -3.69 4.69
C CYS A 404 28.59 -2.58 3.64
N ASP A 405 27.46 -2.60 2.96
CA ASP A 405 27.06 -1.56 2.00
C ASP A 405 25.56 -1.23 2.10
N LYS A 406 25.09 -0.30 1.25
CA LYS A 406 23.70 0.17 1.26
C LYS A 406 22.69 -0.82 0.68
N ASP A 407 23.10 -1.69 -0.25
CA ASP A 407 22.28 -2.73 -0.86
C ASP A 407 21.96 -3.78 0.19
N GLU A 408 23.01 -4.33 0.78
CA GLU A 408 22.90 -5.32 1.84
C GLU A 408 22.17 -4.75 3.07
N LEU A 409 22.40 -3.48 3.42
CA LEU A 409 21.69 -2.84 4.51
C LEU A 409 20.19 -2.78 4.23
N GLY A 410 19.83 -2.42 3.00
CA GLY A 410 18.46 -2.50 2.55
C GLY A 410 17.91 -3.89 2.86
N ASP A 411 18.46 -4.91 2.19
CA ASP A 411 17.95 -6.29 2.21
C ASP A 411 17.81 -6.79 3.65
N TRP A 412 18.83 -6.51 4.47
CA TRP A 412 18.85 -6.80 5.89
C TRP A 412 17.72 -6.09 6.67
N VAL A 413 17.57 -4.78 6.49
CA VAL A 413 16.51 -3.99 7.14
C VAL A 413 15.13 -4.50 6.71
N GLY A 414 14.93 -4.84 5.44
CA GLY A 414 13.70 -5.44 4.93
C GLY A 414 13.38 -6.77 5.58
N TRP A 415 14.38 -7.65 5.66
CA TRP A 415 14.27 -8.96 6.29
C TRP A 415 13.91 -8.86 7.78
N VAL A 416 14.61 -8.00 8.53
CA VAL A 416 14.37 -7.75 9.95
C VAL A 416 12.99 -7.13 10.18
N LYS A 417 12.62 -6.10 9.40
CA LYS A 417 11.28 -5.46 9.48
C LYS A 417 10.14 -6.43 9.29
N SER A 418 10.29 -7.39 8.38
CA SER A 418 9.25 -8.40 8.13
C SER A 418 8.91 -9.24 9.37
N ARG A 419 9.82 -9.29 10.36
CA ARG A 419 9.69 -10.04 11.61
C ARG A 419 9.56 -9.16 12.85
N PHE A 420 9.48 -7.83 12.72
CA PHE A 420 9.33 -6.91 13.87
C PHE A 420 8.13 -7.23 14.75
N ARG A 421 7.06 -7.80 14.21
CA ARG A 421 5.94 -8.31 15.03
C ARG A 421 6.39 -9.32 16.08
N CYS A 422 7.32 -10.22 15.77
CA CYS A 422 7.85 -11.21 16.71
C CYS A 422 8.64 -10.55 17.84
N LEU A 423 9.49 -9.57 17.51
CA LEU A 423 10.20 -8.77 18.51
C LEU A 423 9.24 -8.00 19.41
N LEU A 424 8.22 -7.37 18.82
CA LEU A 424 7.22 -6.60 19.54
C LEU A 424 6.44 -7.47 20.53
N VAL A 425 5.97 -8.65 20.10
CA VAL A 425 5.27 -9.61 20.98
C VAL A 425 6.19 -10.06 22.12
N LYS A 426 7.48 -10.31 21.85
CA LYS A 426 8.42 -10.68 22.90
C LYS A 426 8.62 -9.57 23.93
N LEU A 427 8.74 -8.32 23.48
CA LEU A 427 8.82 -7.16 24.37
C LEU A 427 7.53 -6.97 25.17
N GLU A 428 6.35 -7.22 24.58
CA GLU A 428 5.06 -7.20 25.28
C GLU A 428 4.94 -8.23 26.39
N GLU A 429 5.46 -9.44 26.17
CA GLU A 429 5.49 -10.50 27.18
C GLU A 429 6.33 -10.11 28.40
N LEU A 430 7.50 -9.51 28.15
CA LEU A 430 8.45 -9.13 29.21
C LEU A 430 8.02 -7.85 29.95
N LEU A 431 7.53 -6.84 29.22
CA LEU A 431 7.31 -5.49 29.72
C LEU A 431 5.85 -5.12 29.92
N GLY A 432 4.94 -5.93 29.42
CA GLY A 432 3.52 -5.61 29.35
C GLY A 432 3.15 -4.69 28.19
N PHE A 433 4.02 -3.75 27.81
CA PHE A 433 3.74 -2.78 26.76
C PHE A 433 5.02 -2.36 26.04
N CYS A 434 4.94 -2.16 24.73
CA CYS A 434 5.99 -1.58 23.91
C CYS A 434 5.36 -0.75 22.79
N ASP A 435 5.80 0.48 22.61
CA ASP A 435 5.31 1.35 21.55
C ASP A 435 6.33 1.49 20.42
N PRO A 436 6.16 0.77 19.30
CA PRO A 436 7.09 0.88 18.19
C PRO A 436 6.98 2.27 17.53
N ASN A 437 8.11 2.97 17.42
CA ASN A 437 8.19 4.17 16.58
C ASN A 437 8.54 3.77 15.14
N PRO A 438 7.71 4.12 14.14
CA PRO A 438 7.99 3.82 12.74
C PRO A 438 9.11 4.66 12.11
N THR A 439 9.61 5.69 12.79
CA THR A 439 10.67 6.54 12.26
C THR A 439 12.01 5.82 12.23
N GLU A 440 12.67 5.90 11.07
CA GLU A 440 14.04 5.45 10.83
C GLU A 440 15.02 6.59 11.11
N TYR A 441 16.09 6.27 11.83
CA TYR A 441 17.19 7.17 12.12
C TYR A 441 18.48 6.60 11.56
N VAL A 442 19.47 7.46 11.33
CA VAL A 442 20.81 7.06 10.90
C VAL A 442 21.81 7.63 11.88
N ASP A 443 22.75 6.79 12.31
CA ASP A 443 23.93 7.21 13.04
C ASP A 443 24.95 7.79 12.04
N THR A 444 25.16 9.09 12.10
CA THR A 444 26.11 9.79 11.20
C THR A 444 27.56 9.55 11.59
N ASP A 445 27.82 9.10 12.82
CA ASP A 445 29.16 8.91 13.35
C ASP A 445 29.67 7.47 13.12
N ALA A 446 28.78 6.56 12.73
CA ALA A 446 29.15 5.19 12.37
C ALA A 446 29.82 5.14 11.00
N SER A 447 30.91 4.36 10.91
CA SER A 447 31.65 4.13 9.66
C SER A 447 30.86 3.30 8.64
N GLU A 448 29.90 2.50 9.11
CA GLU A 448 29.12 1.57 8.30
C GLU A 448 27.70 2.12 8.03
N PRO A 449 27.12 1.83 6.84
CA PRO A 449 25.71 2.07 6.57
C PRO A 449 24.83 1.43 7.65
N ASN A 450 23.94 2.23 8.24
CA ASN A 450 23.11 1.78 9.35
C ASN A 450 21.69 2.39 9.34
N VAL A 451 20.78 1.72 10.04
CA VAL A 451 19.42 2.19 10.35
C VAL A 451 19.12 1.90 11.82
N ILE A 452 18.52 2.88 12.50
CA ILE A 452 18.16 2.80 13.90
C ILE A 452 16.65 3.00 14.08
N PHE A 453 16.04 2.21 14.96
CA PHE A 453 14.69 2.43 15.49
C PHE A 453 14.74 2.64 17.00
N TYR A 454 13.83 3.48 17.51
CA TYR A 454 13.66 3.71 18.95
C TYR A 454 12.24 3.41 19.37
N TRP A 455 12.02 2.31 20.09
CA TRP A 455 10.69 1.90 20.52
C TRP A 455 10.47 2.30 21.98
N GLY A 456 9.38 3.00 22.26
CA GLY A 456 9.06 3.54 23.58
C GLY A 456 8.70 2.44 24.57
N LEU A 457 9.25 2.54 25.78
CA LEU A 457 9.02 1.59 26.87
C LEU A 457 8.32 2.22 28.07
N PRO A 458 7.55 1.43 28.83
CA PRO A 458 7.03 1.87 30.13
C PRO A 458 8.17 1.93 31.15
N THR A 459 8.20 2.99 31.97
CA THR A 459 9.28 3.25 32.93
C THR A 459 9.40 2.17 34.01
N GLY A 460 8.31 1.53 34.41
CA GLY A 460 8.27 0.69 35.62
C GLY A 460 8.81 -0.75 35.49
N ARG A 461 9.21 -1.22 34.29
CA ARG A 461 9.67 -2.61 34.08
C ARG A 461 10.92 -2.75 33.21
N ALA A 462 11.48 -1.64 32.73
CA ALA A 462 12.58 -1.68 31.77
C ALA A 462 13.90 -2.19 32.37
N ASP A 463 14.13 -2.01 33.68
CA ASP A 463 15.32 -2.50 34.39
C ASP A 463 15.40 -4.05 34.46
N LEU A 464 14.30 -4.74 34.16
CA LEU A 464 14.23 -6.20 34.12
C LEU A 464 14.61 -6.79 32.75
N ILE A 465 14.81 -5.94 31.73
CA ILE A 465 15.14 -6.42 30.38
C ILE A 465 16.63 -6.70 30.31
N ASN A 466 16.96 -7.96 30.02
CA ASN A 466 18.25 -8.27 29.43
C ASN A 466 18.14 -8.12 27.91
N ALA A 467 18.65 -7.00 27.37
CA ALA A 467 18.56 -6.70 25.94
C ALA A 467 19.26 -7.75 25.08
N ASP A 468 20.37 -8.30 25.56
CA ASP A 468 21.15 -9.33 24.86
C ASP A 468 20.35 -10.63 24.71
N LEU A 469 19.58 -11.03 25.74
CA LEU A 469 18.70 -12.21 25.65
C LEU A 469 17.54 -12.00 24.67
N VAL A 470 16.98 -10.79 24.59
CA VAL A 470 15.92 -10.46 23.63
C VAL A 470 16.47 -10.45 22.21
N GLU A 471 17.68 -9.91 22.04
CA GLU A 471 18.41 -9.92 20.78
C GLU A 471 18.68 -11.35 20.32
N GLU A 472 19.27 -12.20 21.17
CA GLU A 472 19.56 -13.59 20.87
C GLU A 472 18.29 -14.38 20.49
N TYR A 473 17.20 -14.18 21.25
CA TYR A 473 15.90 -14.78 20.94
C TYR A 473 15.40 -14.33 19.56
N PHE A 474 15.50 -13.05 19.25
CA PHE A 474 15.04 -12.51 17.98
C PHE A 474 15.91 -12.98 16.82
N LEU A 475 17.24 -13.01 16.99
CA LEU A 475 18.20 -13.54 16.02
C LEU A 475 17.93 -15.03 15.71
N LYS A 476 17.58 -15.84 16.71
CA LYS A 476 17.14 -17.23 16.48
C LYS A 476 15.86 -17.31 15.65
N SER A 477 14.93 -16.36 15.83
CA SER A 477 13.68 -16.33 15.06
C SER A 477 13.86 -15.93 13.59
N ILE A 478 14.96 -15.24 13.25
CA ILE A 478 15.27 -14.85 11.87
C ILE A 478 16.13 -15.90 11.14
N ASP A 479 16.89 -16.73 11.87
CA ASP A 479 17.87 -17.69 11.34
C ASP A 479 17.27 -18.91 10.63
N HIS A 480 16.04 -19.31 10.96
CA HIS A 480 15.38 -20.47 10.35
C HIS A 480 15.03 -20.33 8.84
N GLY A 481 15.40 -19.23 8.18
CA GLY A 481 15.16 -19.00 6.75
C GLY A 481 16.37 -18.47 5.97
N LEU A 482 17.58 -18.58 6.52
CA LEU A 482 18.74 -17.76 6.15
C LEU A 482 19.58 -18.26 4.96
N ASN A 483 19.09 -19.21 4.16
CA ASN A 483 19.92 -19.84 3.13
C ASN A 483 20.30 -18.94 1.93
N GLN A 484 19.84 -17.68 1.83
CA GLN A 484 20.09 -16.83 0.64
C GLN A 484 20.23 -15.30 0.86
N VAL A 485 20.12 -14.74 2.08
CA VAL A 485 20.19 -13.26 2.28
C VAL A 485 21.54 -12.88 2.90
N SER A 486 22.22 -11.88 2.33
CA SER A 486 23.47 -11.30 2.84
C SER A 486 23.29 -10.81 4.29
N THR A 487 24.26 -11.13 5.14
CA THR A 487 24.18 -10.96 6.60
C THR A 487 24.51 -9.55 7.03
N GLY A 488 23.52 -8.81 7.56
CA GLY A 488 23.80 -7.61 8.35
C GLY A 488 23.93 -7.90 9.85
N THR A 489 24.39 -6.92 10.60
CA THR A 489 24.48 -6.98 12.07
C THR A 489 23.26 -6.30 12.70
N MET A 490 22.84 -6.81 13.86
CA MET A 490 21.76 -6.23 14.66
C MET A 490 22.21 -6.12 16.11
N LYS A 491 21.89 -5.00 16.76
CA LYS A 491 22.13 -4.78 18.18
C LYS A 491 20.95 -4.13 18.88
N LEU A 492 20.54 -4.66 20.03
CA LEU A 492 19.53 -4.10 20.91
C LEU A 492 20.19 -3.45 22.13
N SER A 493 19.69 -2.29 22.54
CA SER A 493 20.13 -1.64 23.78
C SER A 493 19.02 -0.78 24.38
N ILE A 494 19.06 -0.56 25.69
CA ILE A 494 18.12 0.34 26.36
C ILE A 494 18.76 1.72 26.50
N VAL A 495 18.06 2.75 26.04
CA VAL A 495 18.51 4.14 26.09
C VAL A 495 17.45 5.03 26.74
N LYS A 496 17.90 6.15 27.32
CA LYS A 496 17.04 7.16 27.93
C LYS A 496 16.60 8.20 26.90
N ALA A 497 15.48 8.87 27.16
CA ALA A 497 14.90 9.87 26.25
C ALA A 497 15.89 10.97 25.83
N TYR A 498 16.76 11.45 26.72
CA TYR A 498 17.75 12.49 26.40
C TYR A 498 18.88 12.02 25.47
N GLN A 499 19.03 10.70 25.28
CA GLN A 499 20.00 10.11 24.35
C GLN A 499 19.43 9.95 22.94
N LEU A 500 18.14 10.23 22.75
CA LEU A 500 17.56 10.30 21.41
C LEU A 500 18.21 11.46 20.64
N PRO A 501 18.36 11.32 19.31
CA PRO A 501 18.85 12.41 18.48
C PRO A 501 18.04 13.68 18.75
N LYS A 502 18.68 14.86 18.92
CA LYS A 502 17.96 16.14 19.14
C LYS A 502 16.96 16.47 18.02
N LYS A 503 17.16 15.90 16.82
CA LYS A 503 16.25 15.96 15.67
C LYS A 503 15.02 15.04 15.79
N ALA A 504 14.93 14.18 16.82
CA ALA A 504 13.83 13.25 17.02
C ALA A 504 12.49 13.95 17.29
N ASP A 505 12.52 15.19 17.80
CA ASP A 505 11.33 16.02 18.05
C ASP A 505 10.96 16.95 16.87
N GLN A 506 11.81 17.08 15.83
CA GLN A 506 11.69 18.14 14.81
C GLN A 506 11.84 17.66 13.36
N LEU A 507 11.33 16.49 13.00
CA LEU A 507 11.18 16.15 11.58
C LEU A 507 10.00 16.94 10.98
N THR A 508 10.29 18.18 10.56
CA THR A 508 9.46 18.94 9.63
C THR A 508 9.41 18.21 8.29
N ALA A 509 8.35 18.46 7.50
CA ALA A 509 8.11 17.83 6.20
C ALA A 509 9.30 17.92 5.22
N LEU A 510 10.24 18.85 5.44
CA LEU A 510 11.41 19.06 4.59
C LEU A 510 12.51 18.00 4.79
N GLU A 511 12.65 17.41 5.98
CA GLU A 511 13.64 16.34 6.23
C GLU A 511 13.08 14.94 5.92
N ARG A 512 11.75 14.79 5.79
CA ARG A 512 11.13 13.59 5.19
C ARG A 512 11.56 13.36 3.73
N LYS A 513 11.98 14.42 3.02
CA LYS A 513 12.60 14.32 1.68
C LYS A 513 13.85 13.41 1.66
N ASN A 514 14.53 13.25 2.80
CA ASN A 514 15.71 12.40 2.94
C ASN A 514 15.43 11.08 3.67
N SER A 515 14.37 11.00 4.49
CA SER A 515 13.89 9.75 5.07
C SER A 515 12.97 9.02 4.09
N LYS A 516 13.58 8.41 3.09
CA LYS A 516 12.91 7.34 2.35
C LYS A 516 12.51 6.23 3.33
N THR A 517 11.48 5.47 3.01
CA THR A 517 11.59 4.01 3.20
C THR A 517 12.87 3.60 2.49
N CYS A 518 13.94 3.37 3.23
CA CYS A 518 15.27 3.15 2.69
C CYS A 518 15.28 1.96 1.74
N TRP A 519 15.20 2.25 0.43
CA TRP A 519 15.68 1.44 -0.68
C TRP A 519 16.09 2.44 -1.77
N ARG A 520 17.27 3.02 -1.62
CA ARG A 520 17.95 3.72 -2.71
C ARG A 520 19.36 3.17 -2.72
N VAL A 521 19.68 2.40 -3.75
CA VAL A 521 21.05 1.94 -3.94
C VAL A 521 21.34 1.85 -5.43
N VAL A 522 22.57 2.25 -5.76
CA VAL A 522 23.06 2.47 -7.11
C VAL A 522 24.53 2.06 -7.15
N ASP A 523 24.83 1.32 -8.22
CA ASP A 523 26.07 1.08 -8.95
C ASP A 523 27.21 0.27 -8.30
N GLY A 524 27.14 -1.05 -8.51
CA GLY A 524 28.31 -1.88 -8.75
C GLY A 524 28.38 -2.26 -10.23
N ASN A 525 29.21 -1.57 -11.01
CA ASN A 525 29.56 -1.96 -12.39
C ASN A 525 30.72 -2.98 -12.32
N PRO A 526 30.54 -4.27 -12.66
CA PRO A 526 31.67 -5.13 -12.92
C PRO A 526 31.89 -5.16 -14.43
N LYS A 527 32.92 -4.44 -14.89
CA LYS A 527 33.66 -4.90 -16.07
C LYS A 527 34.26 -6.28 -15.72
N LYS A 528 33.48 -7.34 -15.91
CA LYS A 528 33.97 -8.70 -16.08
C LYS A 528 33.41 -9.21 -17.39
N THR A 529 34.32 -9.41 -18.33
CA THR A 529 34.14 -10.13 -19.58
C THR A 529 33.36 -11.43 -19.33
N VAL A 530 32.13 -11.51 -19.82
CA VAL A 530 31.34 -12.74 -19.85
C VAL A 530 31.72 -13.53 -21.11
N PRO A 531 32.06 -14.83 -21.03
CA PRO A 531 32.28 -15.66 -22.21
C PRO A 531 30.96 -15.82 -22.98
N GLN A 532 31.00 -15.62 -24.29
CA GLN A 532 29.85 -15.83 -25.17
C GLN A 532 29.33 -17.28 -25.07
N PRO A 533 28.01 -17.51 -24.94
CA PRO A 533 27.43 -18.81 -25.19
C PRO A 533 27.47 -19.10 -26.69
N LYS A 534 28.29 -20.06 -27.11
CA LYS A 534 28.31 -20.57 -28.48
C LYS A 534 27.00 -21.31 -28.77
N TYR A 535 26.02 -20.60 -29.32
CA TYR A 535 24.98 -21.22 -30.13
C TYR A 535 25.63 -21.74 -31.42
N LYS A 536 25.62 -23.06 -31.62
CA LYS A 536 25.93 -23.69 -32.92
C LYS A 536 24.70 -23.53 -33.84
N PRO A 537 24.84 -22.88 -35.01
CA PRO A 537 23.84 -22.96 -36.05
C PRO A 537 24.09 -24.24 -36.86
N HIS A 538 23.12 -25.15 -36.89
CA HIS A 538 23.06 -26.17 -37.93
C HIS A 538 22.31 -25.58 -39.14
N CYS A 539 23.04 -25.30 -40.22
CA CYS A 539 22.52 -25.32 -41.58
C CYS A 539 23.63 -25.78 -42.54
N ALA A 540 23.18 -26.35 -43.65
CA ALA A 540 23.81 -27.35 -44.49
C ALA A 540 24.82 -26.84 -45.56
N GLU A 541 25.25 -27.81 -46.38
CA GLU A 541 26.12 -27.78 -47.59
C GLU A 541 27.60 -28.10 -47.34
N SER A 542 28.34 -28.89 -48.14
CA SER A 542 28.08 -29.88 -49.21
C SER A 542 29.45 -30.47 -49.65
N ALA A 543 29.43 -31.63 -50.33
CA ALA A 543 30.40 -32.13 -51.34
C ALA A 543 31.49 -33.18 -51.00
N GLY A 544 31.45 -34.29 -51.79
CA GLY A 544 32.54 -35.18 -52.24
C GLY A 544 32.85 -36.38 -51.34
N ASP A 545 32.93 -37.65 -51.76
CA ASP A 545 32.87 -38.30 -53.07
C ASP A 545 32.73 -39.84 -52.86
N TYR A 546 32.42 -40.55 -53.95
CA TYR A 546 32.51 -42.01 -54.22
C TYR A 546 31.20 -42.85 -54.30
N LEU A 547 30.87 -43.14 -55.57
CA LEU A 547 29.96 -44.12 -56.21
C LEU A 547 30.34 -45.60 -55.96
N PRO A 548 29.65 -46.63 -56.54
CA PRO A 548 28.22 -46.85 -56.84
C PRO A 548 27.72 -48.28 -56.48
N THR A 549 26.40 -48.56 -56.56
CA THR A 549 25.82 -49.67 -57.36
C THR A 549 24.29 -49.78 -57.19
N ASN A 550 23.57 -49.67 -58.31
CA ASN A 550 22.43 -50.47 -58.79
C ASN A 550 21.41 -51.03 -57.78
N GLU A 551 20.14 -50.57 -57.84
CA GLU A 551 19.02 -51.23 -58.56
C GLU A 551 17.67 -50.57 -58.20
N ASN A 552 16.87 -50.32 -59.23
CA ASN A 552 15.44 -49.95 -59.22
C ASN A 552 14.65 -51.25 -59.56
N PRO A 553 13.29 -51.28 -59.58
CA PRO A 553 12.28 -50.36 -59.06
C PRO A 553 11.13 -51.10 -58.31
N GLU A 554 10.15 -50.37 -57.73
CA GLU A 554 8.70 -50.54 -58.03
C GLU A 554 7.79 -49.80 -57.02
N PHE A 555 6.89 -49.00 -57.60
CA PHE A 555 5.71 -48.34 -57.03
C PHE A 555 4.52 -49.35 -56.99
N PRO A 556 3.46 -49.18 -56.17
CA PRO A 556 2.45 -48.15 -56.46
C PRO A 556 1.70 -47.50 -55.28
N SER A 557 1.13 -46.34 -55.63
CA SER A 557 0.08 -45.61 -54.93
C SER A 557 -1.20 -46.41 -54.66
N ALA A 558 -1.94 -46.07 -53.60
CA ALA A 558 -3.32 -45.61 -53.73
C ALA A 558 -3.87 -44.99 -52.44
N ARG A 559 -4.76 -44.03 -52.68
CA ARG A 559 -5.60 -43.22 -51.79
C ARG A 559 -6.36 -43.97 -50.69
N GLY A 560 -6.59 -43.25 -49.60
CA GLY A 560 -7.71 -43.37 -48.65
C GLY A 560 -7.87 -42.03 -47.94
#